data_AF-A0A954RJ00-F1
#
_entry.id   AF-A0A954RJ00-F1
#
_cell.length_a   1.000
_cell.length_b   1.000
_cell.length_c   1.000
_cell.angle_alpha   90.00
_cell.angle_beta   90.00
_cell.angle_gamma   90.00
#
_symmetry.space_group_name_H-M   'P 1'
#
loop_
_entity.id
_entity.type
_entity.pdbx_description
1 polymer ?
#
loop_
_entity_poly.entity_id
_entity_poly.type
_entity_poly.pdbx_seq_one_letter_code
_entity_poly.pdbx_strand_id
1 'polypeptide(L)'
;DTELQDATQGLEQSDGRLHDIQQHIDRLAARIRDNESQLRAAAERARQFQSQVAEPRTQRATIEMHAQLERDIRVRQQELQQAARQQDPFETAENLTLLDKQVAQLEAQIAADRNAHAEATRAVRGAETQLATALRYVDQASRDGIPDSSLTQRCIREIRQLEPSVDSVSRRLQVAHDDWQDVDASAARLNAELGKQAAQLRGELELAQESVAALERASRDVFSATRWTGGFGTMILGSPGSDELERARRALNSGDYRMMMQLAQAAAMAAQFAIERAQREAERKRREQERAVEAARRAEMQRRNEELQRRSRSSGSSFPSISIGGGGSSFGGSRGSSSRSSGSSGNSGFSRSGW
;
A
#
# COMPACT_ATOMS: atom_id res chain seq x y z
N ASP A 1 26.05 -90.98 46.33
CA ASP A 1 26.34 -89.53 46.39
C ASP A 1 26.07 -88.81 45.08
N THR A 2 26.53 -89.32 43.92
CA THR A 2 26.25 -88.71 42.60
C THR A 2 24.76 -88.70 42.22
N GLU A 3 23.99 -89.76 42.46
CA GLU A 3 22.55 -89.80 42.14
C GLU A 3 21.70 -88.84 43.00
N LEU A 4 22.13 -88.57 44.23
CA LEU A 4 21.48 -87.60 45.11
C LEU A 4 21.79 -86.16 44.66
N GLN A 5 23.03 -85.91 44.20
CA GLN A 5 23.42 -84.62 43.62
C GLN A 5 22.65 -84.32 42.34
N ASP A 6 22.50 -85.29 41.43
CA ASP A 6 21.72 -85.14 40.19
C ASP A 6 20.23 -84.88 40.47
N ALA A 7 19.65 -85.54 41.48
CA ALA A 7 18.26 -85.31 41.88
C ALA A 7 18.03 -83.92 42.50
N THR A 8 18.94 -83.44 43.35
CA THR A 8 18.89 -82.06 43.87
C THR A 8 19.07 -81.02 42.77
N GLN A 9 19.96 -81.26 41.81
CA GLN A 9 20.19 -80.36 40.69
C GLN A 9 18.98 -80.30 39.74
N GLY A 10 18.27 -81.41 39.56
CA GLY A 10 17.01 -81.45 38.82
C GLY A 10 15.85 -80.72 39.51
N LEU A 11 15.79 -80.76 40.85
CA LEU A 11 14.81 -79.99 41.63
C LEU A 11 15.10 -78.49 41.58
N GLU A 12 16.36 -78.07 41.74
CA GLU A 12 16.76 -76.66 41.62
C GLU A 12 16.46 -76.09 40.22
N GLN A 13 16.68 -76.88 39.16
CA GLN A 13 16.31 -76.48 37.80
C GLN A 13 14.80 -76.38 37.60
N SER A 14 14.02 -77.23 38.28
CA SER A 14 12.56 -77.22 38.19
C SER A 14 11.98 -76.01 38.94
N ASP A 15 12.50 -75.70 40.14
CA ASP A 15 12.11 -74.52 40.91
C ASP A 15 12.48 -73.22 40.18
N GLY A 16 13.66 -73.17 39.54
CA GLY A 16 14.04 -72.05 38.67
C GLY A 16 13.06 -71.83 37.51
N ARG A 17 12.66 -72.90 36.81
CA ARG A 17 11.66 -72.82 35.73
C ARG A 17 10.28 -72.41 36.23
N LEU A 18 9.85 -72.88 37.40
CA LEU A 18 8.60 -72.47 38.00
C LEU A 18 8.60 -70.99 38.38
N HIS A 19 9.73 -70.50 38.88
CA HIS A 19 9.92 -69.07 39.17
C HIS A 19 9.81 -68.23 37.89
N ASP A 20 10.48 -68.64 36.81
CA ASP A 20 10.41 -67.95 35.51
C ASP A 20 8.98 -67.94 34.94
N ILE A 21 8.27 -69.07 35.03
CA ILE A 21 6.86 -69.17 34.61
C ILE A 21 5.99 -68.21 35.43
N GLN A 22 6.19 -68.13 36.75
CA GLN A 22 5.44 -67.22 37.60
C GLN A 22 5.71 -65.75 37.22
N GLN A 23 6.97 -65.38 37.00
CA GLN A 23 7.32 -64.03 36.52
C GLN A 23 6.66 -63.70 35.18
N HIS A 24 6.62 -64.67 34.25
CA HIS A 24 5.94 -64.49 32.96
C HIS A 24 4.43 -64.30 33.13
N ILE A 25 3.79 -65.09 34.00
CA ILE A 25 2.36 -64.94 34.32
C ILE A 25 2.08 -63.55 34.91
N ASP A 26 2.90 -63.11 35.87
CA ASP A 26 2.73 -61.80 36.51
C ASP A 26 2.91 -60.66 35.51
N ARG A 27 3.88 -60.78 34.59
CA ARG A 27 4.11 -59.81 33.51
C ARG A 27 2.94 -59.75 32.53
N LEU A 28 2.37 -60.89 32.14
CA LEU A 28 1.19 -60.95 31.28
C LEU A 28 -0.04 -60.33 31.98
N ALA A 29 -0.27 -60.67 33.25
CA ALA A 29 -1.37 -60.14 34.05
C ALA A 29 -1.24 -58.62 34.27
N ALA A 30 -0.02 -58.10 34.47
CA ALA A 30 0.23 -56.67 34.49
C ALA A 30 -0.12 -56.03 33.14
N ARG A 31 0.33 -56.62 32.02
CA ARG A 31 0.07 -56.06 30.69
C ARG A 31 -1.41 -56.03 30.31
N ILE A 32 -2.18 -57.06 30.68
CA ILE A 32 -3.64 -57.08 30.47
C ILE A 32 -4.32 -55.94 31.24
N ARG A 33 -3.95 -55.73 32.50
CA ARG A 33 -4.48 -54.60 33.30
C ARG A 33 -4.12 -53.25 32.71
N ASP A 34 -2.88 -53.09 32.24
CA ASP A 34 -2.44 -51.86 31.57
C ASP A 34 -3.27 -51.60 30.31
N ASN A 35 -3.47 -52.61 29.47
CA ASN A 35 -4.27 -52.51 28.24
C ASN A 35 -5.72 -52.10 28.53
N GLU A 36 -6.35 -52.71 29.54
CA GLU A 36 -7.70 -52.31 29.96
C GLU A 36 -7.75 -50.85 30.43
N SER A 37 -6.75 -50.42 31.19
CA SER A 37 -6.68 -49.04 31.69
C SER A 37 -6.48 -48.03 30.54
N GLN A 38 -5.62 -48.35 29.57
CA GLN A 38 -5.38 -47.53 28.37
C GLN A 38 -6.64 -47.40 27.53
N LEU A 39 -7.36 -48.51 27.28
CA LEU A 39 -8.59 -48.45 26.52
C LEU A 39 -9.69 -47.65 27.22
N ARG A 40 -9.80 -47.76 28.55
CA ARG A 40 -10.74 -46.93 29.32
C ARG A 40 -10.37 -45.45 29.23
N ALA A 41 -9.10 -45.11 29.37
CA ALA A 41 -8.62 -43.74 29.24
C ALA A 41 -8.89 -43.16 27.83
N ALA A 42 -8.65 -43.94 26.77
CA ALA A 42 -8.96 -43.55 25.40
C ALA A 42 -10.47 -43.33 25.20
N ALA A 43 -11.32 -44.20 25.74
CA ALA A 43 -12.78 -44.06 25.70
C ALA A 43 -13.28 -42.81 26.45
N GLU A 44 -12.70 -42.51 27.61
CA GLU A 44 -13.03 -41.30 28.37
C GLU A 44 -12.63 -40.03 27.61
N ARG A 45 -11.42 -39.99 27.02
CA ARG A 45 -10.99 -38.86 26.18
C ARG A 45 -11.89 -38.67 24.96
N ALA A 46 -12.25 -39.75 24.26
CA ALA A 46 -13.16 -39.68 23.12
C ALA A 46 -14.54 -39.10 23.50
N ARG A 47 -15.05 -39.43 24.70
CA ARG A 47 -16.28 -38.82 25.24
C ARG A 47 -16.10 -37.35 25.58
N GLN A 48 -14.94 -36.95 26.13
CA GLN A 48 -14.64 -35.54 26.42
C GLN A 48 -14.58 -34.69 25.15
N PHE A 49 -14.19 -35.27 24.01
CA PHE A 49 -14.21 -34.56 22.73
C PHE A 49 -15.62 -34.38 22.15
N GLN A 50 -16.62 -35.12 22.61
CA GLN A 50 -17.97 -35.06 22.03
C GLN A 50 -18.58 -33.65 22.04
N SER A 51 -18.40 -32.90 23.14
CA SER A 51 -18.90 -31.52 23.22
C SER A 51 -18.11 -30.56 22.32
N GLN A 52 -16.80 -30.80 22.17
CA GLN A 52 -15.91 -29.96 21.36
C GLN A 52 -16.16 -30.18 19.87
N VAL A 53 -16.34 -31.43 19.44
CA VAL A 53 -16.64 -31.82 18.07
C VAL A 53 -18.02 -31.35 17.64
N ALA A 54 -18.97 -31.22 18.57
CA ALA A 54 -20.29 -30.66 18.30
C ALA A 54 -20.30 -29.12 18.19
N GLU A 55 -19.20 -28.42 18.52
CA GLU A 55 -19.12 -26.98 18.32
C GLU A 55 -19.19 -26.63 16.83
N PRO A 56 -19.96 -25.60 16.41
CA PRO A 56 -20.05 -25.22 15.00
C PRO A 56 -18.72 -24.86 14.32
N ARG A 57 -17.65 -24.69 15.10
CA ARG A 57 -16.30 -24.28 14.66
C ARG A 57 -15.38 -25.44 14.33
N THR A 58 -15.76 -26.68 14.61
CA THR A 58 -15.00 -27.87 14.17
C THR A 58 -15.38 -28.21 12.75
N GLN A 59 -14.44 -28.72 11.96
CA GLN A 59 -14.72 -29.09 10.57
C GLN A 59 -15.39 -30.46 10.48
N ARG A 60 -16.13 -30.68 9.40
CA ARG A 60 -16.77 -31.97 9.13
C ARG A 60 -15.79 -33.15 9.12
N ALA A 61 -14.59 -32.96 8.59
CA ALA A 61 -13.55 -33.99 8.57
C ALA A 61 -13.17 -34.46 9.99
N THR A 62 -13.14 -33.55 10.96
CA THR A 62 -12.83 -33.83 12.37
C THR A 62 -13.97 -34.58 13.06
N ILE A 63 -15.22 -34.29 12.70
CA ILE A 63 -16.39 -35.06 13.15
C ILE A 63 -16.31 -36.50 12.65
N GLU A 64 -15.95 -36.69 11.38
CA GLU A 64 -15.78 -38.02 10.78
C GLU A 64 -14.63 -38.79 11.44
N MET A 65 -13.52 -38.11 11.76
CA MET A 65 -12.39 -38.67 12.53
C MET A 65 -12.82 -39.11 13.94
N HIS A 66 -13.58 -38.29 14.66
CA HIS A 66 -14.14 -38.65 15.97
C HIS A 66 -15.07 -39.87 15.88
N ALA A 67 -15.96 -39.91 14.88
CA ALA A 67 -16.85 -41.04 14.66
C ALA A 67 -16.11 -42.33 14.28
N GLN A 68 -14.96 -42.24 13.59
CA GLN A 68 -14.09 -43.39 13.34
C GLN A 68 -13.40 -43.85 14.63
N LEU A 69 -12.84 -42.93 15.41
CA LEU A 69 -12.20 -43.23 16.69
C LEU A 69 -13.17 -43.93 17.66
N GLU A 70 -14.42 -43.47 17.76
CA GLU A 70 -15.43 -44.14 18.58
C GLU A 70 -15.72 -45.58 18.12
N ARG A 71 -15.76 -45.81 16.81
CA ARG A 71 -15.97 -47.16 16.25
C ARG A 71 -14.78 -48.05 16.58
N ASP A 72 -13.56 -47.56 16.41
CA ASP A 72 -12.33 -48.30 16.71
C ASP A 72 -12.28 -48.66 18.22
N ILE A 73 -12.59 -47.73 19.11
CA ILE A 73 -12.69 -47.97 20.56
C ILE A 73 -13.71 -49.08 20.87
N ARG A 74 -14.91 -49.04 20.27
CA ARG A 74 -15.95 -50.06 20.52
C ARG A 74 -15.52 -51.45 20.03
N VAL A 75 -14.89 -51.53 18.86
CA VAL A 75 -14.36 -52.79 18.32
C VAL A 75 -13.30 -53.36 19.27
N ARG A 76 -12.35 -52.55 19.73
CA ARG A 76 -11.31 -53.00 20.68
C ARG A 76 -11.88 -53.41 22.04
N GLN A 77 -12.93 -52.73 22.52
CA GLN A 77 -13.64 -53.12 23.75
C GLN A 77 -14.28 -54.50 23.61
N GLN A 78 -14.90 -54.80 22.46
CA GLN A 78 -15.49 -56.10 22.18
C GLN A 78 -14.42 -57.19 22.02
N GLU A 79 -13.31 -56.89 21.33
CA GLU A 79 -12.18 -57.82 21.18
C GLU A 79 -11.62 -58.22 22.55
N LEU A 80 -11.34 -57.27 23.44
CA LEU A 80 -10.86 -57.58 24.80
C LEU A 80 -11.85 -58.42 25.62
N GLN A 81 -13.16 -58.19 25.45
CA GLN A 81 -14.19 -58.95 26.16
C GLN A 81 -14.34 -60.38 25.63
N GLN A 82 -14.20 -60.59 24.31
CA GLN A 82 -14.38 -61.90 23.65
C GLN A 82 -13.09 -62.73 23.64
N ALA A 83 -11.94 -62.10 23.51
CA ALA A 83 -10.65 -62.74 23.30
C ALA A 83 -9.78 -62.85 24.55
N ALA A 84 -10.34 -62.65 25.75
CA ALA A 84 -9.66 -62.74 27.05
C ALA A 84 -8.91 -64.07 27.31
N ARG A 85 -8.97 -65.04 26.40
CA ARG A 85 -8.24 -66.32 26.45
C ARG A 85 -7.37 -66.63 25.22
N GLN A 86 -7.40 -65.84 24.14
CA GLN A 86 -6.75 -66.19 22.87
C GLN A 86 -5.92 -65.06 22.22
N GLN A 87 -6.10 -63.79 22.61
CA GLN A 87 -5.31 -62.69 22.04
C GLN A 87 -3.99 -62.47 22.77
N ASP A 88 -2.94 -62.15 22.01
CA ASP A 88 -1.65 -61.74 22.56
C ASP A 88 -1.78 -60.35 23.24
N PRO A 89 -1.51 -60.24 24.56
CA PRO A 89 -1.53 -58.96 25.27
C PRO A 89 -0.54 -57.93 24.72
N PHE A 90 0.54 -58.34 24.06
CA PHE A 90 1.53 -57.42 23.50
C PHE A 90 1.07 -56.80 22.18
N GLU A 91 0.48 -57.58 21.28
CA GLU A 91 -0.14 -57.06 20.04
C GLU A 91 -1.31 -56.12 20.35
N THR A 92 -2.12 -56.47 21.34
CA THR A 92 -3.20 -55.60 21.82
C THR A 92 -2.65 -54.25 22.28
N ALA A 93 -1.52 -54.26 22.97
CA ALA A 93 -0.92 -53.04 23.45
C ALA A 93 -0.34 -52.17 22.34
N GLU A 94 0.27 -52.76 21.31
CA GLU A 94 0.72 -52.02 20.13
C GLU A 94 -0.47 -51.32 19.44
N ASN A 95 -1.59 -52.04 19.28
CA ASN A 95 -2.82 -51.48 18.75
C ASN A 95 -3.37 -50.33 19.62
N LEU A 96 -3.30 -50.44 20.95
CA LEU A 96 -3.69 -49.36 21.86
C LEU A 96 -2.77 -48.14 21.77
N THR A 97 -1.47 -48.33 21.49
CA THR A 97 -0.59 -47.19 21.21
C THR A 97 -0.93 -46.47 19.91
N LEU A 98 -1.42 -47.19 18.89
CA LEU A 98 -1.94 -46.56 17.67
C LEU A 98 -3.22 -45.77 17.97
N LEU A 99 -4.11 -46.33 18.80
CA LEU A 99 -5.33 -45.67 19.25
C LEU A 99 -5.02 -44.37 20.02
N ASP A 100 -4.05 -44.39 20.94
CA ASP A 100 -3.59 -43.20 21.66
C ASP A 100 -3.05 -42.12 20.71
N LYS A 101 -2.33 -42.51 19.65
CA LYS A 101 -1.90 -41.58 18.61
C LYS A 101 -3.08 -40.95 17.87
N GLN A 102 -4.12 -41.72 17.55
CA GLN A 102 -5.33 -41.20 16.92
C GLN A 102 -6.09 -40.24 17.85
N VAL A 103 -6.16 -40.54 19.15
CA VAL A 103 -6.73 -39.64 20.18
C VAL A 103 -5.97 -38.31 20.20
N ALA A 104 -4.64 -38.35 20.26
CA ALA A 104 -3.80 -37.15 20.25
C ALA A 104 -3.91 -36.36 18.93
N GLN A 105 -4.02 -37.06 17.79
CA GLN A 105 -4.23 -36.45 16.48
C GLN A 105 -5.58 -35.72 16.42
N LEU A 106 -6.65 -36.33 16.95
CA LEU A 106 -7.97 -35.70 17.01
C LEU A 106 -7.95 -34.44 17.88
N GLU A 107 -7.28 -34.47 19.03
CA GLU A 107 -7.11 -33.30 19.89
C GLU A 107 -6.40 -32.15 19.16
N ALA A 108 -5.29 -32.47 18.49
CA ALA A 108 -4.55 -31.50 17.68
C ALA A 108 -5.41 -30.94 16.54
N GLN A 109 -6.21 -31.78 15.89
CA GLN A 109 -7.10 -31.34 14.81
C GLN A 109 -8.23 -30.44 15.31
N ILE A 110 -8.85 -30.73 16.45
CA ILE A 110 -9.87 -29.86 17.07
C ILE A 110 -9.28 -28.47 17.37
N ALA A 111 -8.05 -28.43 17.91
CA ALA A 111 -7.36 -27.18 18.16
C ALA A 111 -7.04 -26.43 16.84
N ALA A 112 -6.59 -27.15 15.81
CA ALA A 112 -6.32 -26.60 14.49
C ALA A 112 -7.58 -26.01 13.84
N ASP A 113 -8.72 -26.70 13.90
CA ASP A 113 -9.99 -26.24 13.36
C ASP A 113 -10.46 -24.94 14.04
N ARG A 114 -10.34 -24.85 15.36
CA ARG A 114 -10.69 -23.63 16.12
C ARG A 114 -9.82 -22.45 15.71
N ASN A 115 -8.52 -22.69 15.49
CA ASN A 115 -7.61 -21.67 15.00
C ASN A 115 -7.97 -21.24 13.58
N ALA A 116 -8.23 -22.21 12.68
CA ALA A 116 -8.65 -21.94 11.30
C ALA A 116 -9.96 -21.15 11.24
N HIS A 117 -10.95 -21.48 12.06
CA HIS A 117 -12.19 -20.71 12.17
C HIS A 117 -11.91 -19.27 12.67
N ALA A 118 -11.02 -19.10 13.65
CA ALA A 118 -10.65 -17.78 14.16
C ALA A 118 -9.93 -16.93 13.10
N GLU A 119 -9.08 -17.55 12.28
CA GLU A 119 -8.42 -16.91 11.13
C GLU A 119 -9.43 -16.52 10.05
N ALA A 120 -10.29 -17.46 9.63
CA ALA A 120 -11.37 -17.20 8.70
C ALA A 120 -12.28 -16.04 9.17
N THR A 121 -12.61 -15.99 10.46
CA THR A 121 -13.38 -14.89 11.05
C THR A 121 -12.66 -13.55 10.90
N ARG A 122 -11.34 -13.50 11.13
CA ARG A 122 -10.55 -12.28 10.96
C ARG A 122 -10.46 -11.88 9.49
N ALA A 123 -10.27 -12.82 8.58
CA ALA A 123 -10.18 -12.56 7.15
C ALA A 123 -11.51 -12.02 6.59
N VAL A 124 -12.64 -12.61 6.97
CA VAL A 124 -13.99 -12.15 6.60
C VAL A 124 -14.22 -10.71 7.08
N ARG A 125 -13.93 -10.41 8.35
CA ARG A 125 -14.03 -9.04 8.88
C ARG A 125 -13.12 -8.06 8.15
N GLY A 126 -11.92 -8.50 7.76
CA GLY A 126 -11.00 -7.73 6.94
C GLY A 126 -11.63 -7.36 5.60
N ALA A 127 -12.16 -8.35 4.88
CA ALA A 127 -12.85 -8.15 3.61
C ALA A 127 -14.07 -7.23 3.73
N GLU A 128 -14.91 -7.39 4.77
CA GLU A 128 -16.06 -6.51 5.06
C GLU A 128 -15.63 -5.06 5.32
N THR A 129 -14.59 -4.86 6.12
CA THR A 129 -14.03 -3.52 6.41
C THR A 129 -13.47 -2.87 5.15
N GLN A 130 -12.80 -3.65 4.31
CA GLN A 130 -12.24 -3.18 3.05
C GLN A 130 -13.34 -2.85 2.04
N LEU A 131 -14.41 -3.64 1.97
CA LEU A 131 -15.60 -3.36 1.17
C LEU A 131 -16.25 -2.05 1.63
N ALA A 132 -16.47 -1.87 2.93
CA ALA A 132 -17.03 -0.63 3.47
C ALA A 132 -16.17 0.58 3.11
N THR A 133 -14.84 0.45 3.17
CA THR A 133 -13.91 1.51 2.75
C THR A 133 -14.02 1.79 1.25
N ALA A 134 -14.08 0.76 0.41
CA ALA A 134 -14.26 0.89 -1.03
C ALA A 134 -15.58 1.60 -1.37
N LEU A 135 -16.68 1.22 -0.71
CA LEU A 135 -18.00 1.84 -0.89
C LEU A 135 -18.02 3.31 -0.48
N ARG A 136 -17.23 3.73 0.52
CA ARG A 136 -17.08 5.15 0.86
C ARG A 136 -16.44 5.95 -0.28
N TYR A 137 -15.46 5.39 -0.99
CA TYR A 137 -14.91 6.04 -2.18
C TYR A 137 -15.90 6.08 -3.34
N VAL A 138 -16.73 5.04 -3.49
CA VAL A 138 -17.83 5.05 -4.48
C VAL A 138 -18.84 6.16 -4.16
N ASP A 139 -19.23 6.33 -2.89
CA ASP A 139 -20.12 7.40 -2.46
C ASP A 139 -19.48 8.79 -2.68
N GLN A 140 -18.20 8.94 -2.36
CA GLN A 140 -17.44 10.16 -2.62
C GLN A 140 -17.43 10.52 -4.11
N ALA A 141 -17.12 9.57 -4.98
CA ALA A 141 -17.14 9.75 -6.44
C ALA A 141 -18.51 10.24 -6.93
N SER A 142 -19.60 9.71 -6.38
CA SER A 142 -20.95 10.11 -6.80
C SER A 142 -21.37 11.51 -6.32
N ARG A 143 -20.70 12.08 -5.31
CA ARG A 143 -21.09 13.33 -4.65
C ARG A 143 -20.17 14.51 -4.97
N ASP A 144 -18.98 14.27 -5.51
CA ASP A 144 -18.01 15.33 -5.78
C ASP A 144 -18.39 16.22 -6.97
N GLY A 145 -19.36 15.80 -7.79
CA GLY A 145 -19.84 16.55 -8.94
C GLY A 145 -18.84 16.61 -10.09
N ILE A 146 -17.79 15.80 -10.05
CA ILE A 146 -16.78 15.69 -11.11
C ILE A 146 -17.22 14.55 -12.05
N PRO A 147 -17.21 14.76 -13.38
CA PRO A 147 -17.56 13.70 -14.33
C PRO A 147 -16.61 12.50 -14.23
N ASP A 148 -17.16 11.31 -14.00
CA ASP A 148 -16.39 10.08 -13.82
C ASP A 148 -15.55 9.71 -15.07
N SER A 149 -14.29 9.35 -14.84
CA SER A 149 -13.46 8.70 -15.86
C SER A 149 -13.94 7.28 -16.15
N SER A 150 -13.55 6.74 -17.31
CA SER A 150 -13.82 5.33 -17.64
C SER A 150 -13.22 4.35 -16.62
N LEU A 151 -12.10 4.73 -15.99
CA LEU A 151 -11.45 3.98 -14.92
C LEU A 151 -12.25 4.06 -13.62
N THR A 152 -12.74 5.24 -13.23
CA THR A 152 -13.64 5.40 -12.07
C THR A 152 -14.88 4.52 -12.23
N GLN A 153 -15.56 4.62 -13.37
CA GLN A 153 -16.75 3.80 -13.64
C GLN A 153 -16.45 2.29 -13.61
N ARG A 154 -15.28 1.89 -14.13
CA ARG A 154 -14.84 0.49 -14.09
C ARG A 154 -14.60 0.02 -12.66
N CYS A 155 -13.86 0.78 -11.85
CA CYS A 155 -13.60 0.44 -10.45
C CYS A 155 -14.90 0.34 -9.65
N ILE A 156 -15.84 1.29 -9.84
CA ILE A 156 -17.16 1.26 -9.19
C ILE A 156 -17.93 -0.03 -9.54
N ARG A 157 -17.95 -0.43 -10.83
CA ARG A 157 -18.60 -1.68 -11.24
C ARG A 157 -17.93 -2.90 -10.63
N GLU A 158 -16.60 -2.96 -10.64
CA GLU A 158 -15.85 -4.09 -10.08
C GLU A 158 -16.07 -4.20 -8.56
N ILE A 159 -16.07 -3.09 -7.81
CA ILE A 159 -16.38 -3.07 -6.37
C ILE A 159 -17.80 -3.60 -6.11
N ARG A 160 -18.81 -3.14 -6.85
CA ARG A 160 -20.20 -3.60 -6.71
C ARG A 160 -20.40 -5.07 -7.08
N GLN A 161 -19.58 -5.61 -7.99
CA GLN A 161 -19.60 -7.03 -8.34
C GLN A 161 -18.99 -7.92 -7.24
N LEU A 162 -18.09 -7.38 -6.42
CA LEU A 162 -17.45 -8.11 -5.32
C LEU A 162 -18.32 -8.15 -4.05
N GLU A 163 -19.26 -7.22 -3.88
CA GLU A 163 -20.17 -7.15 -2.72
C GLU A 163 -20.94 -8.46 -2.47
N PRO A 164 -21.65 -9.06 -3.45
CA PRO A 164 -22.33 -10.34 -3.25
C PRO A 164 -21.38 -11.50 -2.85
N SER A 165 -20.12 -11.43 -3.28
CA SER A 165 -19.10 -12.43 -2.95
C SER A 165 -18.66 -12.31 -1.50
N VAL A 166 -18.49 -11.10 -0.97
CA VAL A 166 -18.22 -10.86 0.45
C VAL A 166 -19.40 -11.36 1.30
N ASP A 167 -20.63 -11.04 0.91
CA ASP A 167 -21.84 -11.52 1.60
C ASP A 167 -21.98 -13.05 1.56
N SER A 168 -21.57 -13.67 0.44
CA SER A 168 -21.56 -15.13 0.31
C SER A 168 -20.57 -15.77 1.29
N VAL A 169 -19.34 -15.25 1.36
CA VAL A 169 -18.30 -15.77 2.26
C VAL A 169 -18.66 -15.50 3.74
N SER A 170 -19.28 -14.35 4.05
CA SER A 170 -19.79 -14.03 5.39
C SER A 170 -20.92 -14.98 5.80
N ARG A 171 -21.82 -15.35 4.88
CA ARG A 171 -22.84 -16.38 5.13
C ARG A 171 -22.24 -17.77 5.32
N ARG A 172 -21.21 -18.14 4.56
CA ARG A 172 -20.50 -19.41 4.73
C ARG A 172 -19.85 -19.55 6.10
N LEU A 173 -19.28 -18.47 6.65
CA LEU A 173 -18.74 -18.47 8.01
C LEU A 173 -19.80 -18.84 9.08
N GLN A 174 -21.08 -18.62 8.80
CA GLN A 174 -22.18 -18.98 9.70
C GLN A 174 -22.64 -20.44 9.55
N VAL A 175 -22.25 -21.12 8.47
CA VAL A 175 -22.58 -22.53 8.24
C VAL A 175 -21.71 -23.39 9.14
N ALA A 176 -22.32 -24.12 10.07
CA ALA A 176 -21.60 -25.00 10.97
C ALA A 176 -20.79 -26.06 10.20
N HIS A 177 -19.56 -26.28 10.65
CA HIS A 177 -18.66 -27.33 10.16
C HIS A 177 -18.23 -27.24 8.69
N ASP A 178 -18.25 -26.03 8.11
CA ASP A 178 -17.72 -25.77 6.77
C ASP A 178 -16.16 -25.85 6.76
N ASP A 179 -15.57 -25.76 5.57
CA ASP A 179 -14.12 -25.68 5.39
C ASP A 179 -13.61 -24.26 5.69
N TRP A 180 -13.12 -24.07 6.90
CA TRP A 180 -12.58 -22.78 7.34
C TRP A 180 -11.36 -22.31 6.56
N GLN A 181 -10.55 -23.22 6.02
CA GLN A 181 -9.38 -22.84 5.23
C GLN A 181 -9.80 -22.25 3.88
N ASP A 182 -10.83 -22.85 3.25
CA ASP A 182 -11.40 -22.32 2.02
C ASP A 182 -12.13 -20.98 2.24
N VAL A 183 -12.84 -20.82 3.38
CA VAL A 183 -13.45 -19.54 3.76
C VAL A 183 -12.39 -18.46 3.99
N ASP A 184 -11.31 -18.78 4.71
CA ASP A 184 -10.18 -17.87 4.94
C ASP A 184 -9.51 -17.44 3.63
N ALA A 185 -9.15 -18.40 2.77
CA ALA A 185 -8.52 -18.13 1.48
C ALA A 185 -9.41 -17.29 0.56
N SER A 186 -10.71 -17.59 0.54
CA SER A 186 -11.71 -16.81 -0.23
C SER A 186 -11.82 -15.38 0.29
N ALA A 187 -11.91 -15.19 1.61
CA ALA A 187 -11.98 -13.87 2.22
C ALA A 187 -10.69 -13.06 2.01
N ALA A 188 -9.51 -13.69 2.15
CA ALA A 188 -8.21 -13.06 1.91
C ALA A 188 -8.07 -12.59 0.46
N ARG A 189 -8.53 -13.40 -0.51
CA ARG A 189 -8.56 -13.02 -1.93
C ARG A 189 -9.47 -11.83 -2.18
N LEU A 190 -10.70 -11.86 -1.66
CA LEU A 190 -11.65 -10.74 -1.79
C LEU A 190 -11.09 -9.45 -1.16
N ASN A 191 -10.46 -9.56 0.02
CA ASN A 191 -9.81 -8.44 0.67
C ASN A 191 -8.70 -7.82 -0.20
N ALA A 192 -7.85 -8.65 -0.81
CA ALA A 192 -6.79 -8.18 -1.70
C ALA A 192 -7.36 -7.52 -2.98
N GLU A 193 -8.38 -8.12 -3.59
CA GLU A 193 -9.04 -7.57 -4.78
C GLU A 193 -9.72 -6.23 -4.48
N LEU A 194 -10.48 -6.13 -3.38
CA LEU A 194 -11.08 -4.89 -2.91
C LEU A 194 -10.04 -3.83 -2.55
N GLY A 195 -8.93 -4.24 -1.93
CA GLY A 195 -7.77 -3.38 -1.64
C GLY A 195 -7.22 -2.72 -2.90
N LYS A 196 -7.00 -3.52 -3.94
CA LYS A 196 -6.53 -3.04 -5.24
C LYS A 196 -7.51 -2.06 -5.89
N GLN A 197 -8.80 -2.40 -5.93
CA GLN A 197 -9.81 -1.53 -6.55
C GLN A 197 -9.99 -0.23 -5.79
N ALA A 198 -10.01 -0.27 -4.45
CA ALA A 198 -10.11 0.92 -3.61
C ALA A 198 -8.91 1.85 -3.80
N ALA A 199 -7.69 1.30 -3.89
CA ALA A 199 -6.49 2.09 -4.14
C ALA A 199 -6.51 2.75 -5.53
N GLN A 200 -6.97 2.03 -6.56
CA GLN A 200 -7.11 2.58 -7.91
C GLN A 200 -8.17 3.68 -7.95
N LEU A 201 -9.34 3.44 -7.37
CA LEU A 201 -10.42 4.44 -7.31
C LEU A 201 -9.97 5.70 -6.54
N ARG A 202 -9.29 5.53 -5.41
CA ARG A 202 -8.73 6.65 -4.66
C ARG A 202 -7.77 7.48 -5.51
N GLY A 203 -6.84 6.83 -6.22
CA GLY A 203 -5.88 7.53 -7.08
C GLY A 203 -6.56 8.30 -8.23
N GLU A 204 -7.63 7.74 -8.80
CA GLU A 204 -8.43 8.44 -9.82
C GLU A 204 -9.20 9.63 -9.23
N LEU A 205 -9.72 9.54 -8.01
CA LEU A 205 -10.40 10.66 -7.33
C LEU A 205 -9.42 11.78 -6.97
N GLU A 206 -8.21 11.45 -6.51
CA GLU A 206 -7.14 12.42 -6.27
C GLU A 206 -6.77 13.13 -7.58
N LEU A 207 -6.59 12.37 -8.68
CA LEU A 207 -6.32 12.93 -10.01
C LEU A 207 -7.46 13.84 -10.52
N ALA A 208 -8.71 13.48 -10.26
CA ALA A 208 -9.88 14.26 -10.61
C ALA A 208 -9.91 15.62 -9.88
N GLN A 209 -9.60 15.62 -8.58
CA GLN A 209 -9.53 16.85 -7.78
C GLN A 209 -8.37 17.76 -8.21
N GLU A 210 -7.18 17.19 -8.42
CA GLU A 210 -6.02 17.92 -8.95
C GLU A 210 -6.33 18.55 -10.31
N SER A 211 -7.04 17.79 -11.14
CA SER A 211 -7.52 18.20 -12.44
C SER A 211 -8.41 19.44 -12.36
N VAL A 212 -9.44 19.44 -11.52
CA VAL A 212 -10.31 20.61 -11.32
C VAL A 212 -9.52 21.83 -10.84
N ALA A 213 -8.62 21.64 -9.87
CA ALA A 213 -7.78 22.74 -9.37
C ALA A 213 -6.85 23.32 -10.45
N ALA A 214 -6.30 22.48 -11.33
CA ALA A 214 -5.48 22.90 -12.46
C ALA A 214 -6.30 23.72 -13.48
N LEU A 215 -7.53 23.29 -13.77
CA LEU A 215 -8.44 24.00 -14.66
C LEU A 215 -8.82 25.38 -14.11
N GLU A 216 -9.11 25.49 -12.81
CA GLU A 216 -9.41 26.76 -12.15
C GLU A 216 -8.21 27.73 -12.18
N ARG A 217 -6.99 27.21 -11.98
CA ARG A 217 -5.76 28.01 -12.11
C ARG A 217 -5.58 28.52 -13.54
N ALA A 218 -5.67 27.64 -14.53
CA ALA A 218 -5.57 28.02 -15.94
C ALA A 218 -6.66 29.04 -16.33
N SER A 219 -7.88 28.88 -15.84
CA SER A 219 -8.97 29.81 -16.09
C SER A 219 -8.69 31.21 -15.50
N ARG A 220 -8.06 31.30 -14.33
CA ARG A 220 -7.64 32.58 -13.75
C ARG A 220 -6.53 33.24 -14.56
N ASP A 221 -5.54 32.46 -15.00
CA ASP A 221 -4.42 32.98 -15.80
C ASP A 221 -4.92 33.53 -17.15
N VAL A 222 -5.74 32.77 -17.88
CA VAL A 222 -6.36 33.20 -19.15
C VAL A 222 -7.20 34.45 -18.97
N PHE A 223 -8.00 34.51 -17.90
CA PHE A 223 -8.82 35.69 -17.59
C PHE A 223 -7.96 36.92 -17.26
N SER A 224 -6.87 36.73 -16.49
CA SER A 224 -5.93 37.80 -16.16
C SER A 224 -5.22 38.35 -17.39
N ALA A 225 -4.83 37.48 -18.34
CA ALA A 225 -4.24 37.86 -19.60
C ALA A 225 -5.23 38.63 -20.48
N THR A 226 -6.48 38.16 -20.56
CA THR A 226 -7.53 38.82 -21.36
C THR A 226 -7.86 40.22 -20.83
N ARG A 227 -7.80 40.41 -19.51
CA ARG A 227 -8.03 41.71 -18.85
C ARG A 227 -6.76 42.51 -18.62
N TRP A 228 -5.63 42.06 -19.14
CA TRP A 228 -4.36 42.72 -18.87
C TRP A 228 -4.30 44.07 -19.59
N THR A 229 -4.08 45.12 -18.81
CA THR A 229 -3.87 46.48 -19.31
C THR A 229 -2.54 47.00 -18.78
N GLY A 230 -1.58 47.21 -19.67
CA GLY A 230 -0.26 47.75 -19.34
C GLY A 230 -0.22 49.28 -19.38
N GLY A 231 0.90 49.84 -18.89
CA GLY A 231 1.21 51.25 -19.07
C GLY A 231 1.26 51.65 -20.55
N PHE A 232 0.92 52.91 -20.86
CA PHE A 232 0.87 53.44 -22.23
C PHE A 232 -0.19 52.77 -23.14
N GLY A 233 -1.27 52.26 -22.54
CA GLY A 233 -2.43 51.72 -23.26
C GLY A 233 -2.15 50.42 -24.02
N THR A 234 -1.09 49.69 -23.68
CA THR A 234 -0.83 48.37 -24.27
C THR A 234 -1.84 47.37 -23.73
N MET A 235 -2.62 46.78 -24.62
CA MET A 235 -3.55 45.70 -24.31
C MET A 235 -3.13 44.45 -25.07
N ILE A 236 -3.41 43.28 -24.49
CA ILE A 236 -3.25 42.01 -25.18
C ILE A 236 -4.41 41.89 -26.19
N LEU A 237 -4.09 41.70 -27.47
CA LEU A 237 -5.09 41.50 -28.51
C LEU A 237 -5.54 40.04 -28.53
N GLY A 238 -6.85 39.80 -28.48
CA GLY A 238 -7.46 38.47 -28.49
C GLY A 238 -7.54 37.82 -27.10
N SER A 239 -7.84 36.52 -27.10
CA SER A 239 -8.08 35.72 -25.89
C SER A 239 -7.05 34.58 -25.79
N PRO A 240 -5.81 34.86 -25.33
CA PRO A 240 -4.73 33.87 -25.33
C PRO A 240 -5.06 32.69 -24.41
N GLY A 241 -4.97 31.47 -24.93
CA GLY A 241 -5.26 30.24 -24.18
C GLY A 241 -6.74 29.89 -24.02
N SER A 242 -7.66 30.66 -24.62
CA SER A 242 -9.10 30.42 -24.49
C SER A 242 -9.58 29.14 -25.18
N ASP A 243 -9.06 28.85 -26.38
CA ASP A 243 -9.38 27.62 -27.13
C ASP A 243 -8.89 26.38 -26.39
N GLU A 244 -7.66 26.41 -25.86
CA GLU A 244 -7.09 25.33 -25.04
C GLU A 244 -7.88 25.13 -23.75
N LEU A 245 -8.32 26.21 -23.11
CA LEU A 245 -9.15 26.15 -21.91
C LEU A 245 -10.53 25.53 -22.22
N GLU A 246 -11.12 25.85 -23.36
CA GLU A 246 -12.39 25.25 -23.78
C GLU A 246 -12.22 23.75 -24.07
N ARG A 247 -11.14 23.36 -24.77
CA ARG A 247 -10.80 21.96 -24.99
C ARG A 247 -10.56 21.22 -23.66
N ALA A 248 -9.90 21.87 -22.69
CA ALA A 248 -9.71 21.31 -21.35
C ALA A 248 -11.08 21.07 -20.67
N ARG A 249 -12.01 22.02 -20.72
CA ARG A 249 -13.37 21.84 -20.18
C ARG A 249 -14.09 20.66 -20.84
N ARG A 250 -13.97 20.49 -22.17
CA ARG A 250 -14.55 19.33 -22.86
C ARG A 250 -13.90 18.01 -22.42
N ALA A 251 -12.58 17.99 -22.25
CA ALA A 251 -11.85 16.83 -21.74
C ALA A 251 -12.23 16.48 -20.28
N LEU A 252 -12.50 17.47 -19.43
CA LEU A 252 -13.04 17.23 -18.09
C LEU A 252 -14.43 16.59 -18.16
N ASN A 253 -15.30 17.13 -19.03
CA ASN A 253 -16.66 16.61 -19.22
C ASN A 253 -16.69 15.17 -19.75
N SER A 254 -15.65 14.74 -20.48
CA SER A 254 -15.50 13.35 -20.91
C SER A 254 -14.78 12.45 -19.89
N GLY A 255 -14.40 12.98 -18.71
CA GLY A 255 -13.68 12.23 -17.68
C GLY A 255 -12.21 11.95 -18.02
N ASP A 256 -11.62 12.71 -18.97
CA ASP A 256 -10.28 12.47 -19.50
C ASP A 256 -9.25 13.36 -18.79
N TYR A 257 -9.02 13.09 -17.50
CA TYR A 257 -8.29 13.95 -16.57
C TYR A 257 -6.87 14.30 -17.03
N ARG A 258 -6.13 13.34 -17.59
CA ARG A 258 -4.75 13.56 -18.06
C ARG A 258 -4.69 14.53 -19.24
N MET A 259 -5.59 14.35 -20.21
CA MET A 259 -5.69 15.23 -21.37
C MET A 259 -6.10 16.65 -20.93
N MET A 260 -7.06 16.73 -20.02
CA MET A 260 -7.49 18.00 -19.45
C MET A 260 -6.32 18.74 -18.79
N MET A 261 -5.54 18.09 -17.93
CA MET A 261 -4.38 18.72 -17.27
C MET A 261 -3.36 19.27 -18.28
N GLN A 262 -3.06 18.52 -19.34
CA GLN A 262 -2.14 18.97 -20.40
C GLN A 262 -2.69 20.22 -21.12
N LEU A 263 -3.98 20.22 -21.46
CA LEU A 263 -4.64 21.36 -22.12
C LEU A 263 -4.73 22.59 -21.19
N ALA A 264 -5.02 22.38 -19.91
CA ALA A 264 -5.04 23.44 -18.91
C ALA A 264 -3.64 24.07 -18.72
N GLN A 265 -2.59 23.24 -18.70
CA GLN A 265 -1.21 23.75 -18.64
C GLN A 265 -0.83 24.52 -19.90
N ALA A 266 -1.22 24.03 -21.10
CA ALA A 266 -1.00 24.75 -22.35
C ALA A 266 -1.72 26.10 -22.37
N ALA A 267 -2.98 26.16 -21.91
CA ALA A 267 -3.75 27.39 -21.76
C ALA A 267 -3.07 28.39 -20.82
N ALA A 268 -2.59 27.92 -19.66
CA ALA A 268 -1.88 28.76 -18.69
C ALA A 268 -0.56 29.30 -19.26
N MET A 269 0.24 28.47 -19.94
CA MET A 269 1.48 28.91 -20.58
C MET A 269 1.22 29.93 -21.69
N ALA A 270 0.19 29.74 -22.51
CA ALA A 270 -0.18 30.69 -23.55
C ALA A 270 -0.58 32.05 -22.95
N ALA A 271 -1.37 32.05 -21.86
CA ALA A 271 -1.75 33.26 -21.14
C ALA A 271 -0.55 33.99 -20.54
N GLN A 272 0.37 33.26 -19.88
CA GLN A 272 1.58 33.83 -19.28
C GLN A 272 2.51 34.42 -20.34
N PHE A 273 2.74 33.71 -21.45
CA PHE A 273 3.56 34.21 -22.55
C PHE A 273 2.99 35.49 -23.17
N ALA A 274 1.66 35.58 -23.29
CA ALA A 274 1.00 36.78 -23.76
C ALA A 274 1.21 37.98 -22.80
N ILE A 275 1.09 37.75 -21.49
CA ILE A 275 1.37 38.77 -20.47
C ILE A 275 2.83 39.23 -20.54
N GLU A 276 3.79 38.31 -20.58
CA GLU A 276 5.22 38.65 -20.66
C GLU A 276 5.56 39.43 -21.93
N ARG A 277 4.97 39.06 -23.07
CA ARG A 277 5.15 39.78 -24.33
C ARG A 277 4.60 41.20 -24.22
N ALA A 278 3.41 41.36 -23.64
CA ALA A 278 2.78 42.66 -23.47
C ALA A 278 3.54 43.56 -22.47
N GLN A 279 4.08 42.98 -21.39
CA GLN A 279 4.97 43.67 -20.45
C GLN A 279 6.23 44.18 -21.16
N ARG A 280 6.88 43.34 -21.98
CA ARG A 280 8.06 43.74 -22.78
C ARG A 280 7.75 44.89 -23.74
N GLU A 281 6.59 44.87 -24.38
CA GLU A 281 6.16 45.96 -25.27
C GLU A 281 5.86 47.26 -24.50
N ALA A 282 5.22 47.18 -23.33
CA ALA A 282 4.97 48.32 -22.46
C ALA A 282 6.27 48.96 -21.95
N GLU A 283 7.24 48.13 -21.54
CA GLU A 283 8.57 48.61 -21.14
C GLU A 283 9.34 49.25 -22.29
N ARG A 284 9.25 48.67 -23.49
CA ARG A 284 9.87 49.26 -24.69
C ARG A 284 9.31 50.65 -24.95
N LYS A 285 7.98 50.81 -24.93
CA LYS A 285 7.32 52.12 -25.07
C LYS A 285 7.72 53.10 -23.96
N ARG A 286 7.82 52.63 -22.71
CA ARG A 286 8.30 53.46 -21.59
C ARG A 286 9.70 54.00 -21.85
N ARG A 287 10.64 53.13 -22.21
CA ARG A 287 12.04 53.52 -22.51
C ARG A 287 12.15 54.42 -23.74
N GLU A 288 11.27 54.27 -24.72
CA GLU A 288 11.22 55.17 -25.89
C GLU A 288 10.70 56.56 -25.50
N GLN A 289 9.67 56.64 -24.65
CA GLN A 289 9.17 57.93 -24.15
C GLN A 289 10.16 58.61 -23.22
N GLU A 290 10.80 57.88 -22.31
CA GLU A 290 11.88 58.41 -21.45
C GLU A 290 13.03 58.98 -22.31
N ARG A 291 13.45 58.24 -23.34
CA ARG A 291 14.46 58.70 -24.31
C ARG A 291 14.00 59.92 -25.10
N ALA A 292 12.73 59.98 -25.51
CA ALA A 292 12.19 61.14 -26.23
C ALA A 292 12.11 62.39 -25.35
N VAL A 293 11.70 62.24 -24.08
CA VAL A 293 11.67 63.34 -23.10
C VAL A 293 13.08 63.81 -22.78
N GLU A 294 14.03 62.89 -22.57
CA GLU A 294 15.42 63.25 -22.32
C GLU A 294 16.06 63.93 -23.55
N ALA A 295 15.78 63.44 -24.76
CA ALA A 295 16.23 64.06 -26.00
C ALA A 295 15.62 65.46 -26.17
N ALA A 296 14.34 65.65 -25.87
CA ALA A 296 13.69 66.96 -25.89
C ALA A 296 14.33 67.92 -24.87
N ARG A 297 14.62 67.45 -23.65
CA ARG A 297 15.29 68.24 -22.61
C ARG A 297 16.71 68.62 -23.00
N ARG A 298 17.46 67.70 -23.64
CA ARG A 298 18.80 67.99 -24.18
C ARG A 298 18.74 68.99 -25.33
N ALA A 299 17.79 68.85 -26.26
CA ALA A 299 17.59 69.79 -27.36
C ALA A 299 17.21 71.19 -26.86
N GLU A 300 16.38 71.29 -25.82
CA GLU A 300 16.04 72.56 -25.17
C GLU A 300 17.25 73.20 -24.48
N MET A 301 18.05 72.42 -23.74
CA MET A 301 19.30 72.92 -23.16
C MET A 301 20.30 73.35 -24.24
N GLN A 302 20.40 72.63 -25.36
CA GLN A 302 21.23 73.01 -26.48
C GLN A 302 20.74 74.33 -27.10
N ARG A 303 19.44 74.50 -27.33
CA ARG A 303 18.87 75.77 -27.82
C ARG A 303 19.17 76.93 -26.87
N ARG A 304 19.00 76.73 -25.56
CA ARG A 304 19.29 77.77 -24.56
C ARG A 304 20.78 78.11 -24.50
N ASN A 305 21.66 77.12 -24.66
CA ASN A 305 23.11 77.33 -24.69
C ASN A 305 23.55 78.02 -25.99
N GLU A 306 22.98 77.65 -27.14
CA GLU A 306 23.18 78.34 -28.42
C GLU A 306 22.70 79.80 -28.37
N GLU A 307 21.58 80.07 -27.70
CA GLU A 307 21.08 81.42 -27.50
C GLU A 307 22.02 82.25 -26.60
N LEU A 308 22.59 81.65 -25.55
CA LEU A 308 23.64 82.27 -24.74
C LEU A 308 24.92 82.53 -25.55
N GLN A 309 25.32 81.61 -26.44
CA GLN A 309 26.45 81.82 -27.35
C GLN A 309 26.19 82.87 -28.44
N ARG A 310 24.93 83.03 -28.88
CA ARG A 310 24.55 84.13 -29.79
C ARG A 310 24.58 85.48 -29.10
N ARG A 311 24.15 85.57 -27.83
CA ARG A 311 24.26 86.79 -27.02
C ARG A 311 25.70 87.20 -26.71
N SER A 312 26.64 86.24 -26.62
CA SER A 312 28.06 86.56 -26.43
C SER A 312 28.81 86.90 -27.74
N ARG A 313 28.15 86.81 -28.91
CA ARG A 313 28.73 87.22 -30.20
C ARG A 313 28.41 88.67 -30.61
N SER A 314 27.62 89.41 -29.83
CA SER A 314 27.32 90.84 -30.08
C SER A 314 28.15 91.82 -29.22
N SER A 315 29.25 91.38 -28.62
CA SER A 315 30.18 92.28 -27.90
C SER A 315 31.63 91.85 -28.11
N GLY A 316 32.29 92.55 -29.03
CA GLY A 316 33.64 93.09 -28.80
C GLY A 316 34.86 92.16 -28.84
N SER A 317 35.65 92.34 -29.89
CA SER A 317 37.13 92.38 -29.92
C SER A 317 37.95 91.13 -29.55
N SER A 318 38.69 90.66 -30.55
CA SER A 318 40.15 90.45 -30.60
C SER A 318 40.91 90.27 -29.27
N PHE A 319 41.65 89.17 -29.11
CA PHE A 319 43.13 89.10 -29.15
C PHE A 319 43.63 87.67 -28.74
N PRO A 320 44.83 87.24 -29.20
CA PRO A 320 45.43 85.93 -28.92
C PRO A 320 46.58 85.98 -27.89
N SER A 321 46.71 84.98 -27.00
CA SER A 321 47.93 84.59 -26.25
C SER A 321 47.59 83.44 -25.27
N ILE A 322 48.25 82.27 -25.35
CA ILE A 322 49.47 81.82 -24.63
C ILE A 322 49.28 81.53 -23.12
N SER A 323 49.30 80.22 -22.83
CA SER A 323 50.01 79.46 -21.76
C SER A 323 49.75 79.66 -20.25
N ILE A 324 49.87 78.50 -19.55
CA ILE A 324 50.14 78.26 -18.10
C ILE A 324 48.90 78.32 -17.18
N GLY A 325 48.56 77.35 -16.31
CA GLY A 325 49.16 76.07 -15.90
C GLY A 325 48.44 75.55 -14.62
N GLY A 326 48.52 74.23 -14.37
CA GLY A 326 48.21 73.53 -13.09
C GLY A 326 46.71 73.27 -12.82
N GLY A 327 46.22 72.15 -12.27
CA GLY A 327 46.69 70.87 -11.70
C GLY A 327 45.38 70.18 -11.26
N GLY A 328 45.15 68.86 -11.34
CA GLY A 328 45.84 67.74 -10.74
C GLY A 328 44.83 66.58 -10.56
N SER A 329 45.37 65.35 -10.39
CA SER A 329 44.77 64.06 -9.96
C SER A 329 43.57 63.51 -10.75
N SER A 330 43.37 62.21 -10.96
CA SER A 330 44.12 60.97 -10.68
C SER A 330 43.40 59.85 -11.44
N PHE A 331 44.16 58.79 -11.78
CA PHE A 331 43.69 57.41 -12.01
C PHE A 331 42.72 57.15 -13.20
N GLY A 332 42.99 56.30 -14.19
CA GLY A 332 43.99 55.25 -14.33
C GLY A 332 43.33 53.97 -14.87
N GLY A 333 43.59 53.63 -16.15
CA GLY A 333 43.63 52.30 -16.80
C GLY A 333 42.40 51.37 -16.71
N SER A 334 42.24 50.32 -17.52
CA SER A 334 42.92 49.84 -18.72
C SER A 334 41.99 48.84 -19.42
N ARG A 335 42.18 48.70 -20.73
CA ARG A 335 41.75 47.54 -21.52
C ARG A 335 42.51 46.28 -21.03
N GLY A 336 41.86 45.12 -21.04
CA GLY A 336 42.55 43.85 -20.84
C GLY A 336 41.59 42.67 -20.73
N SER A 337 41.83 41.67 -21.57
CA SER A 337 41.00 40.50 -21.88
C SER A 337 41.34 39.24 -21.07
N SER A 338 40.35 38.33 -21.02
CA SER A 338 40.46 36.85 -21.02
C SER A 338 40.65 36.04 -19.72
N SER A 339 39.81 34.98 -19.64
CA SER A 339 40.06 33.61 -19.13
C SER A 339 39.55 33.19 -17.73
N ARG A 340 38.67 32.17 -17.75
CA ARG A 340 38.62 30.88 -16.97
C ARG A 340 39.44 30.84 -15.65
N SER A 341 39.00 30.30 -14.51
CA SER A 341 38.26 29.05 -14.23
C SER A 341 37.90 28.91 -12.72
N SER A 342 36.90 28.08 -12.42
CA SER A 342 36.69 27.20 -11.24
C SER A 342 36.96 27.70 -9.81
N GLY A 343 35.92 27.66 -8.98
CA GLY A 343 35.99 27.72 -7.52
C GLY A 343 34.97 26.77 -6.89
N SER A 344 35.50 25.75 -6.20
CA SER A 344 34.80 24.73 -5.41
C SER A 344 34.58 25.22 -3.98
N SER A 345 33.37 25.00 -3.45
CA SER A 345 33.06 24.76 -2.03
C SER A 345 31.68 24.09 -2.04
N GLY A 346 31.38 22.97 -1.37
CA GLY A 346 31.92 22.46 -0.13
C GLY A 346 30.81 22.52 0.90
N ASN A 347 29.88 21.56 0.90
CA ASN A 347 29.06 21.27 2.07
C ASN A 347 28.78 19.76 2.20
N SER A 348 28.73 19.33 3.44
CA SER A 348 28.93 18.00 4.01
C SER A 348 27.65 17.17 4.17
N GLY A 349 27.80 15.83 4.29
CA GLY A 349 26.68 14.93 4.65
C GLY A 349 26.99 13.43 4.61
N PHE A 350 27.64 12.93 5.66
CA PHE A 350 27.55 11.59 6.29
C PHE A 350 27.25 10.29 5.50
N SER A 351 28.25 9.40 5.52
CA SER A 351 28.33 7.95 5.79
C SER A 351 27.06 7.05 5.85
N ARG A 352 27.11 5.91 5.14
CA ARG A 352 27.37 4.56 5.74
C ARG A 352 27.36 3.43 4.69
N SER A 353 28.36 2.55 4.81
CA SER A 353 28.43 1.20 4.25
C SER A 353 27.91 0.18 5.27
N GLY A 354 27.43 -0.97 4.78
CA GLY A 354 27.21 -2.14 5.62
C GLY A 354 26.45 -3.26 4.89
N TRP A 355 27.22 -4.24 4.40
CA TRP A 355 26.91 -5.63 4.03
C TRP A 355 25.80 -5.91 3.00
#